data_AF-G5GHK9-F1
#
_entry.id   AF-G5GHK9-F1
#
_cell.length_a   1.000
_cell.length_b   1.000
_cell.length_c   1.000
_cell.angle_alpha   90.00
_cell.angle_beta   90.00
_cell.angle_gamma   90.00
#
_symmetry.space_group_name_H-M   'P 1'
#
loop_
_entity.id
_entity.type
_entity.pdbx_description
1 polymer ?
#
loop_
_entity_poly.entity_id
_entity_poly.type
_entity_poly.pdbx_seq_one_letter_code
_entity_poly.pdbx_strand_id
1 'polypeptide(L)'
;MKKYILLAVFFLVGFLIYPYIKVEILTHLYSKEFLYLEKDNCFLANYYFIKVFEYSENIAQIYYRGGSMDLVTYIKKDGKWESYVWETIWSSGSCR
;
A
#
# COMPACT_ATOMS: atom_id res chain seq x y z
N MET A 1 -13.42 -25.11 29.08
CA MET A 1 -13.54 -25.16 27.59
C MET A 1 -14.02 -23.83 26.99
N LYS A 2 -15.18 -23.26 27.36
CA LYS A 2 -15.67 -21.98 26.80
C LYS A 2 -14.68 -20.80 26.90
N LYS A 3 -13.92 -20.67 27.99
CA LYS A 3 -12.88 -19.64 28.18
C LYS A 3 -11.76 -19.69 27.12
N TYR A 4 -11.33 -20.90 26.74
CA TYR A 4 -10.27 -21.08 25.74
C TYR A 4 -10.77 -20.81 24.32
N ILE A 5 -12.02 -21.16 24.04
CA ILE A 5 -12.67 -20.81 22.76
C ILE A 5 -12.78 -19.29 22.63
N LEU A 6 -13.21 -18.59 23.68
CA LEU A 6 -13.31 -17.13 23.66
C LEU A 6 -11.95 -16.46 23.44
N LEU A 7 -10.90 -16.97 24.09
CA LEU A 7 -9.53 -16.49 23.92
C LEU A 7 -9.02 -16.73 22.49
N ALA A 8 -9.26 -17.92 21.93
CA ALA A 8 -8.88 -18.25 20.56
C ALA A 8 -9.58 -17.36 19.54
N VAL A 9 -10.88 -17.09 19.72
CA VAL A 9 -11.64 -16.17 18.87
C VAL A 9 -11.09 -14.75 18.95
N PHE A 10 -10.74 -14.28 20.16
CA PHE A 10 -10.13 -12.96 20.33
C PHE A 10 -8.81 -12.82 19.56
N PHE A 11 -7.91 -13.82 19.67
CA PHE A 11 -6.67 -13.81 18.92
C PHE A 11 -6.88 -13.92 17.41
N LEU A 12 -7.85 -14.72 16.96
CA LEU A 12 -8.18 -14.84 15.54
C LEU A 12 -8.68 -13.51 14.98
N VAL A 13 -9.59 -12.82 15.68
CA VAL A 13 -10.09 -11.51 15.27
C VAL A 13 -8.96 -10.49 15.23
N GLY A 14 -8.09 -10.46 16.25
CA GLY A 14 -6.92 -9.59 16.27
C GLY A 14 -5.99 -9.83 15.09
N PHE A 15 -5.72 -11.10 14.77
CA PHE A 15 -4.89 -11.50 13.63
C PHE A 15 -5.50 -11.05 12.28
N LEU A 16 -6.81 -11.17 12.11
CA LEU A 16 -7.51 -10.76 10.89
C LEU A 16 -7.53 -9.23 10.72
N ILE A 17 -7.62 -8.47 11.81
CA ILE A 17 -7.70 -7.00 11.77
C ILE A 17 -6.30 -6.37 11.64
N TYR A 18 -5.27 -7.00 12.19
CA TYR A 18 -3.89 -6.50 12.20
C TYR A 18 -3.39 -5.91 10.87
N PRO A 19 -3.48 -6.59 9.72
CA PRO A 19 -2.96 -6.06 8.46
C PRO A 19 -3.63 -4.75 8.04
N TYR A 20 -4.93 -4.60 8.29
CA TYR A 20 -5.67 -3.38 7.97
C TYR A 20 -5.18 -2.20 8.83
N ILE A 21 -5.03 -2.42 10.14
CA ILE A 21 -4.51 -1.39 11.05
C ILE A 21 -3.07 -1.00 10.64
N LYS A 22 -2.21 -1.98 10.33
CA LYS A 22 -0.84 -1.74 9.87
C LYS A 22 -0.82 -0.80 8.67
N VAL A 23 -1.63 -1.09 7.65
CA VAL A 23 -1.69 -0.29 6.42
C VAL A 23 -2.15 1.14 6.72
N GLU A 24 -3.15 1.34 7.59
CA GLU A 24 -3.60 2.69 7.94
C GLU A 24 -2.53 3.48 8.69
N ILE A 25 -1.84 2.86 9.65
CA ILE A 25 -0.74 3.50 10.38
C ILE A 25 0.38 3.90 9.43
N LEU A 26 0.84 2.97 8.58
CA LEU A 26 1.90 3.24 7.61
C LEU A 26 1.48 4.32 6.61
N THR A 27 0.23 4.29 6.15
CA THR A 27 -0.30 5.31 5.24
C THR A 27 -0.28 6.67 5.93
N HIS A 28 -0.72 6.76 7.18
CA HIS A 28 -0.74 8.04 7.89
C HIS A 28 0.68 8.62 8.07
N LEU A 29 1.65 7.76 8.37
CA LEU A 29 3.03 8.17 8.62
C LEU A 29 3.78 8.56 7.35
N TYR A 30 3.67 7.77 6.28
CA TYR A 30 4.63 7.82 5.17
C TYR A 30 4.04 8.19 3.81
N SER A 31 2.71 8.21 3.65
CA SER A 31 2.06 8.48 2.35
C SER A 31 2.56 9.75 1.67
N LYS A 32 2.88 10.79 2.45
CA LYS A 32 3.35 12.09 1.94
C LYS A 32 4.67 12.01 1.15
N GLU A 33 5.54 11.05 1.44
CA GLU A 33 6.80 10.85 0.71
C GLU A 33 6.57 10.38 -0.74
N PHE A 34 5.41 9.77 -1.01
CA PHE A 34 5.07 9.16 -2.30
C PHE A 34 4.05 9.98 -3.09
N LEU A 35 3.49 11.03 -2.47
CA LEU A 35 2.70 12.01 -3.20
C LEU A 35 3.59 12.67 -4.26
N TYR A 36 3.10 12.73 -5.49
CA TYR A 36 3.76 13.37 -6.65
C TYR A 36 4.96 12.64 -7.29
N LEU A 37 5.45 11.52 -6.74
CA LEU A 37 6.49 10.71 -7.40
C LEU A 37 6.03 10.12 -8.75
N GLU A 38 4.73 10.17 -9.00
CA GLU A 38 4.07 9.53 -10.14
C GLU A 38 3.73 10.48 -11.27
N LYS A 39 4.08 11.76 -11.13
CA LYS A 39 3.65 12.83 -12.02
C LYS A 39 4.06 12.61 -13.49
N ASP A 40 5.06 11.77 -13.72
CA ASP A 40 5.56 11.43 -15.06
C ASP A 40 4.97 10.14 -15.65
N ASN A 41 4.11 9.42 -14.90
CA ASN A 41 3.47 8.17 -15.32
C ASN A 41 1.96 8.37 -15.53
N CYS A 42 1.50 8.39 -16.79
CA CYS A 42 0.11 8.68 -17.15
C CYS A 42 -0.95 7.82 -16.44
N PHE A 43 -0.67 6.55 -16.11
CA PHE A 43 -1.63 5.68 -15.42
C PHE A 43 -1.72 5.97 -13.92
N LEU A 44 -0.61 6.39 -13.33
CA LEU A 44 -0.53 6.68 -11.91
C LEU A 44 -0.96 8.12 -11.61
N ALA A 45 -0.79 9.06 -12.54
CA ALA A 45 -1.16 10.46 -12.38
C ALA A 45 -2.66 10.73 -12.02
N ASN A 46 -3.55 9.76 -12.22
CA ASN A 46 -5.00 9.86 -11.94
C ASN A 46 -5.48 8.96 -10.78
N TYR A 47 -4.65 8.69 -9.77
CA TYR A 47 -5.12 8.00 -8.57
C TYR A 47 -6.05 8.88 -7.71
N TYR A 48 -6.99 8.24 -7.02
CA TYR A 48 -7.88 8.84 -6.03
C TYR A 48 -7.31 8.79 -4.62
N PHE A 49 -6.63 7.69 -4.26
CA PHE A 49 -5.94 7.55 -2.98
C PHE A 49 -4.79 6.55 -3.06
N ILE A 50 -3.94 6.60 -2.03
CA ILE A 50 -2.80 5.70 -1.87
C ILE A 50 -2.86 4.99 -0.52
N LYS A 51 -2.27 3.80 -0.44
CA LYS A 51 -2.05 3.05 0.80
C LYS A 51 -0.63 2.52 0.85
N VAL A 52 0.03 2.67 2.00
CA VAL A 52 1.38 2.16 2.24
C VAL A 52 1.26 0.77 2.85
N PHE A 53 1.61 -0.27 2.11
CA PHE A 53 1.53 -1.67 2.54
C PHE A 53 2.77 -2.08 3.35
N GLU A 54 3.92 -1.65 2.87
CA GLU A 54 5.21 -1.88 3.49
C GLU A 54 6.06 -0.62 3.44
N TYR A 55 6.82 -0.40 4.49
CA TYR A 55 7.79 0.68 4.58
C TYR A 55 8.98 0.21 5.41
N SER A 56 10.16 0.44 4.88
CA SER A 56 11.46 0.26 5.51
C SER A 56 12.35 1.43 5.11
N GLU A 57 13.58 1.46 5.63
CA GLU A 57 14.53 2.54 5.31
C GLU A 57 14.76 2.72 3.81
N ASN A 58 14.83 1.61 3.06
CA ASN A 58 15.23 1.61 1.64
C ASN A 58 14.19 1.03 0.69
N ILE A 59 13.09 0.46 1.18
CA ILE A 59 12.06 -0.16 0.35
C ILE A 59 10.69 0.24 0.88
N ALA A 60 9.78 0.61 -0.01
CA ALA A 60 8.39 0.82 0.30
C ALA A 60 7.50 0.21 -0.79
N GLN A 61 6.35 -0.32 -0.37
CA GLN A 61 5.35 -0.85 -1.29
C GLN A 61 4.07 -0.05 -1.15
N ILE A 62 3.65 0.57 -2.25
CA ILE A 62 2.56 1.53 -2.30
C ILE A 62 1.49 1.01 -3.22
N TYR A 63 0.27 0.97 -2.70
CA TYR A 63 -0.92 0.66 -3.45
C TYR A 63 -1.57 1.96 -3.93
N TYR A 64 -1.77 2.07 -5.24
CA TYR A 64 -2.42 3.18 -5.90
C TYR A 64 -3.79 2.74 -6.40
N ARG A 65 -4.80 3.56 -6.12
CA ARG A 65 -6.15 3.33 -6.58
C ARG A 65 -6.64 4.49 -7.41
N GLY A 66 -6.75 4.28 -8.72
CA GLY A 66 -7.37 5.19 -9.68
C GLY A 66 -8.34 4.44 -10.60
N GLY A 67 -8.23 4.67 -11.91
CA GLY A 67 -8.88 3.85 -12.94
C GLY A 67 -8.38 2.39 -12.98
N SER A 68 -7.21 2.15 -12.42
CA SER A 68 -6.57 0.86 -12.13
C SER A 68 -6.29 0.69 -10.63
N MET A 69 -5.93 -0.52 -10.24
CA MET A 69 -5.31 -0.87 -8.97
C MET A 69 -3.89 -1.28 -9.26
N ASP A 70 -2.93 -0.52 -8.75
CA ASP A 70 -1.52 -0.75 -9.00
C ASP A 70 -0.77 -0.90 -7.69
N LEU A 71 0.19 -1.81 -7.67
CA LEU A 71 1.12 -2.00 -6.57
C LEU A 71 2.51 -1.66 -7.08
N VAL A 72 3.08 -0.60 -6.51
CA VAL A 72 4.38 -0.08 -6.91
C VAL A 72 5.36 -0.26 -5.77
N THR A 73 6.45 -0.94 -6.05
CA THR A 73 7.58 -1.07 -5.12
C THR A 73 8.59 0.01 -5.45
N TYR A 74 8.91 0.84 -4.46
CA TYR A 74 9.93 1.87 -4.52
C TYR A 74 11.18 1.41 -3.78
N ILE A 75 12.34 1.77 -4.33
CA ILE A 75 13.64 1.61 -3.67
C ILE A 75 14.22 3.00 -3.45
N LYS A 76 14.77 3.22 -2.25
CA LYS A 76 15.47 4.45 -1.92
C LYS A 76 16.92 4.34 -2.37
N LYS A 77 17.34 5.20 -3.29
CA LYS A 77 18.74 5.35 -3.72
C LYS A 77 19.16 6.80 -3.53
N ASP A 78 20.32 7.01 -2.92
CA ASP A 78 20.88 8.35 -2.65
C ASP A 78 19.87 9.30 -1.96
N GLY A 79 19.06 8.74 -1.05
CA GLY A 79 18.04 9.46 -0.29
C GLY A 79 16.75 9.77 -1.06
N LYS A 80 16.62 9.36 -2.32
CA LYS A 80 15.44 9.57 -3.17
C LYS A 80 14.75 8.26 -3.48
N TRP A 81 13.41 8.30 -3.50
CA TRP A 81 12.60 7.16 -3.90
C TRP A 81 12.54 7.04 -5.43
N GLU A 82 12.87 5.86 -5.95
CA GLU A 82 12.76 5.51 -7.36
C GLU A 82 11.80 4.31 -7.51
N SER A 83 10.95 4.33 -8.55
CA SER A 83 10.11 3.18 -8.85
C SER A 83 10.98 2.02 -9.35
N TYR A 84 10.81 0.85 -8.74
CA TYR A 84 11.58 -0.35 -9.07
C TYR A 84 10.73 -1.39 -9.80
N VAL A 85 9.55 -1.71 -9.25
CA VAL A 85 8.62 -2.69 -9.82
C VAL A 85 7.21 -2.12 -9.78
N TRP A 86 6.49 -2.30 -10.88
CA TRP A 86 5.07 -1.97 -10.99
C TRP A 86 4.30 -3.21 -11.40
N GLU A 87 3.34 -3.59 -10.56
CA GLU A 87 2.37 -4.64 -10.84
C GLU A 87 0.95 -4.06 -10.89
N THR A 88 0.28 -4.16 -12.03
CA THR A 88 -1.15 -3.85 -12.12
C THR A 88 -1.95 -5.03 -11.60
N ILE A 89 -2.61 -4.85 -10.45
CA ILE A 89 -3.48 -5.85 -9.84
C ILE A 89 -4.81 -5.94 -10.59
N TRP A 90 -5.36 -4.80 -10.99
CA TRP A 90 -6.62 -4.73 -11.73
C TRP A 90 -6.65 -3.49 -12.61
N SER A 91 -7.19 -3.62 -13.82
CA SER A 91 -7.50 -2.48 -14.68
C SER A 91 -8.90 -2.61 -15.24
N SER A 92 -9.62 -1.49 -15.31
CA SER A 92 -10.92 -1.43 -15.98
C SER A 92 -10.81 -1.50 -17.52
N GLY A 93 -9.60 -1.62 -18.08
CA GLY A 93 -9.35 -1.83 -19.50
C GLY A 93 -9.57 -0.59 -20.38
N SER A 94 -9.74 0.60 -19.80
CA SER A 94 -9.95 1.83 -20.56
C SER A 94 -8.78 2.79 -20.40
N CYS A 95 -7.73 2.56 -21.20
CA CYS A 95 -6.77 3.60 -21.52
C CYS A 95 -7.42 4.44 -22.65
N ARG A 96 -7.72 5.71 -22.39
CA ARG A 96 -8.03 6.69 -23.45
C ARG A 96 -6.84 7.59 -23.66
#